data_AF-A0A931M0H6-F1
#
_entry.id   AF-A0A931M0H6-F1
#
_cell.length_a   1.000
_cell.length_b   1.000
_cell.length_c   1.000
_cell.angle_alpha   90.00
_cell.angle_beta   90.00
_cell.angle_gamma   90.00
#
_symmetry.space_group_name_H-M   'P 1'
#
loop_
_entity.id
_entity.type
_entity.pdbx_description
1 polymer ?
#
loop_
_entity_poly.entity_id
_entity_poly.type
_entity_poly.pdbx_seq_one_letter_code
_entity_poly.pdbx_strand_id
1 'polypeptide(L)'
;MKKILLVVIVLLTAAGLFAQKTKHKKEETMNCCAVPATKAFARFASDKQFMMSHANPLPFTFVSEKGGTDITYKAADGTDAYGYEIKASKKTDYYIFVIHEWWGLN
;
A
#
# COMPACT_ATOMS: atom_id res chain seq x y z
N MET A 1 -34.18 41.73 24.31
CA MET A 1 -32.97 41.35 23.53
C MET A 1 -32.08 40.32 24.23
N LYS A 2 -31.64 40.53 25.48
CA LYS A 2 -30.78 39.55 26.21
C LYS A 2 -31.36 38.13 26.32
N LYS A 3 -32.68 38.00 26.51
CA LYS A 3 -33.36 36.68 26.59
C LYS A 3 -33.39 35.94 25.25
N ILE A 4 -33.56 36.66 24.14
CA ILE A 4 -33.55 36.08 22.79
C ILE A 4 -32.13 35.63 22.42
N LEU A 5 -31.12 36.45 22.75
CA LEU A 5 -29.71 36.10 22.55
C LEU A 5 -29.33 34.83 23.34
N LEU A 6 -29.82 34.68 24.57
CA LEU A 6 -29.59 33.50 25.40
C LEU A 6 -30.21 32.23 24.79
N VAL A 7 -31.42 32.31 24.25
CA VAL A 7 -32.10 31.17 23.60
C VAL A 7 -31.36 30.74 22.33
N VAL A 8 -30.88 31.69 21.52
CA VAL A 8 -30.10 31.39 20.30
C VAL A 8 -28.77 30.72 20.63
N ILE A 9 -28.08 31.16 21.69
CA ILE A 9 -26.83 30.54 22.13
C ILE A 9 -27.06 29.10 22.63
N VAL A 10 -28.14 28.86 23.37
CA VAL A 10 -28.51 27.51 23.84
C VAL A 10 -28.85 26.59 22.66
N LEU A 11 -29.54 27.08 21.64
CA LEU A 11 -29.86 26.30 20.45
C LEU A 11 -28.61 25.97 19.60
N LEU A 12 -27.69 26.91 19.44
CA LEU A 12 -26.43 26.69 18.70
C LEU A 12 -25.50 25.72 19.42
N THR A 13 -25.42 25.78 20.75
CA THR A 13 -24.61 24.85 21.56
C THR A 13 -25.20 23.43 21.56
N ALA A 14 -26.52 23.28 21.62
CA ALA A 14 -27.18 21.98 21.48
C ALA A 14 -26.94 21.35 20.10
N ALA A 15 -27.02 22.13 19.02
CA ALA A 15 -26.72 21.66 17.67
C ALA A 15 -25.25 21.22 17.50
N GLY A 16 -24.31 21.96 18.11
CA GLY A 16 -22.89 21.59 18.11
C GLY A 16 -22.59 20.27 18.84
N LEU A 17 -23.28 19.97 19.94
CA LEU A 17 -23.12 18.71 20.69
C LEU A 17 -23.69 17.50 19.94
N PHE A 18 -24.76 17.68 19.15
CA PHE A 18 -25.26 16.62 18.27
C PHE A 18 -24.29 16.32 17.11
N ALA A 19 -23.55 17.31 16.62
CA ALA A 19 -22.56 17.13 15.55
C ALA A 19 -21.30 16.36 15.99
N GLN A 20 -21.02 16.26 17.29
CA GLN A 20 -19.87 15.51 17.82
C GLN A 20 -20.09 13.98 17.89
N LYS A 21 -21.32 13.48 17.68
CA LYS A 21 -21.65 12.05 17.85
C LYS A 21 -21.21 11.11 16.74
N THR A 22 -20.55 11.58 15.67
CA THR A 22 -20.17 10.73 14.52
C THR A 22 -18.68 10.43 14.39
N LYS A 23 -17.84 10.82 15.35
CA LYS A 23 -16.42 10.46 15.31
C LYS A 23 -16.20 9.10 15.97
N HIS A 24 -16.19 8.06 15.12
CA HIS A 24 -15.59 6.74 15.33
C HIS A 24 -15.87 6.05 16.67
N LYS A 25 -16.91 5.20 16.69
CA LYS A 25 -16.94 4.04 17.58
C LYS A 25 -15.83 3.09 17.12
N LYS A 26 -14.60 3.28 17.60
CA LYS A 26 -13.57 2.25 17.52
C LYS A 26 -14.07 1.12 18.42
N GLU A 27 -14.47 0.02 17.81
CA GLU A 27 -14.87 -1.19 18.52
C GLU A 27 -13.64 -1.75 19.25
N GLU A 28 -13.43 -1.31 20.50
CA GLU A 28 -12.42 -1.91 21.36
C GLU A 28 -12.94 -3.27 21.82
N THR A 29 -12.53 -4.30 21.08
CA THR A 29 -12.72 -5.70 21.46
C THR A 29 -11.86 -6.00 22.68
N MET A 30 -12.47 -6.50 23.75
CA MET A 30 -11.76 -6.98 24.94
C MET A 30 -10.69 -7.99 24.52
N ASN A 31 -9.47 -7.87 25.03
CA ASN A 31 -8.29 -8.66 24.62
C ASN A 31 -8.51 -10.19 24.64
N CYS A 32 -9.46 -10.69 25.44
CA CYS A 32 -9.80 -12.10 25.51
C CYS A 32 -10.52 -12.65 24.26
N CYS A 33 -11.17 -11.77 23.49
CA CYS A 33 -11.91 -12.12 22.26
C CYS A 33 -11.32 -11.46 21.01
N ALA A 34 -10.17 -10.80 21.14
CA ALA A 34 -9.50 -10.13 20.03
C ALA A 34 -9.01 -11.17 19.01
N VAL A 35 -9.21 -10.87 17.73
CA VAL A 35 -8.58 -11.63 16.64
C VAL A 35 -7.06 -11.55 16.85
N PRO A 36 -6.33 -12.68 16.80
CA PRO A 36 -4.87 -12.64 16.92
C PRO A 36 -4.28 -11.64 15.94
N ALA A 37 -3.31 -10.85 16.39
CA ALA A 37 -2.74 -9.75 15.59
C ALA A 37 -2.35 -10.22 14.19
N THR A 38 -1.70 -11.37 14.05
CA THR A 38 -1.34 -11.97 12.76
C THR A 38 -2.54 -12.17 11.82
N LYS A 39 -3.68 -12.64 12.35
CA LYS A 39 -4.91 -12.83 11.56
C LYS A 39 -5.57 -11.49 11.22
N ALA A 40 -5.51 -10.52 12.12
CA ALA A 40 -6.02 -9.18 11.87
C ALA A 40 -5.21 -8.47 10.77
N PHE A 41 -3.87 -8.53 10.84
CA PHE A 41 -2.99 -8.00 9.80
C PHE A 41 -3.16 -8.73 8.46
N ALA A 42 -3.28 -10.06 8.47
CA ALA A 42 -3.53 -10.81 7.24
C ALA A 42 -4.85 -10.42 6.55
N ARG A 43 -5.92 -10.15 7.33
CA ARG A 43 -7.20 -9.65 6.77
C ARG A 43 -7.08 -8.26 6.15
N PHE A 44 -6.19 -7.42 6.65
CA PHE A 44 -5.99 -6.08 6.11
C PHE A 44 -5.48 -6.10 4.67
N ALA A 45 -4.71 -7.13 4.29
CA ALA A 45 -4.28 -7.33 2.91
C ALA A 45 -5.44 -7.61 1.93
N SER A 46 -6.62 -8.02 2.43
CA SER A 46 -7.83 -8.22 1.62
C SER A 46 -8.79 -7.03 1.64
N ASP A 47 -8.44 -5.94 2.35
CA ASP A 47 -9.26 -4.72 2.36
C ASP A 47 -9.10 -3.96 1.04
N LYS A 48 -10.23 -3.71 0.36
CA LYS A 48 -10.21 -3.08 -0.97
C LYS A 48 -9.66 -1.65 -0.94
N GLN A 49 -9.88 -0.88 0.12
CA GLN A 49 -9.34 0.48 0.21
C GLN A 49 -7.83 0.44 0.39
N PHE A 50 -7.32 -0.49 1.20
CA PHE A 50 -5.90 -0.71 1.38
C PHE A 50 -5.21 -1.18 0.10
N MET A 51 -5.76 -2.19 -0.60
CA MET A 51 -5.23 -2.64 -1.89
C MET A 51 -5.15 -1.47 -2.89
N MET A 52 -6.25 -0.74 -3.06
CA MET A 52 -6.33 0.40 -3.99
C MET A 52 -5.49 1.62 -3.58
N SER A 53 -4.96 1.65 -2.35
CA SER A 53 -4.04 2.72 -1.92
C SER A 53 -2.66 2.60 -2.56
N HIS A 54 -2.32 1.42 -3.08
CA HIS A 54 -1.11 1.19 -3.86
C HIS A 54 -1.35 1.64 -5.30
N ALA A 55 -1.09 2.92 -5.57
CA ALA A 55 -1.15 3.43 -6.93
C ALA A 55 -0.20 2.63 -7.83
N ASN A 56 -0.65 2.36 -9.07
CA ASN A 56 0.23 1.78 -10.06
C ASN A 56 1.47 2.67 -10.24
N PRO A 57 2.67 2.07 -10.35
CA PRO A 57 3.86 2.85 -10.64
C PRO A 57 3.64 3.62 -11.95
N LEU A 58 4.14 4.85 -11.99
CA LEU A 58 4.12 5.63 -13.22
C LEU A 58 4.95 4.89 -14.29
N PRO A 59 4.57 5.00 -15.58
CA PRO A 59 5.41 4.50 -16.67
C PRO A 59 6.82 5.05 -16.53
N PHE A 60 7.79 4.13 -16.56
CA PHE A 60 9.21 4.45 -16.41
C PHE A 60 10.00 3.68 -17.46
N THR A 61 10.93 4.37 -18.10
CA THR A 61 11.93 3.75 -18.97
C THR A 61 13.25 3.72 -18.23
N PHE A 62 13.76 2.53 -17.95
CA PHE A 62 15.05 2.37 -17.31
C PHE A 62 16.18 2.70 -18.29
N VAL A 63 17.06 3.61 -17.88
CA VAL A 63 18.31 3.93 -18.59
C VAL A 63 19.47 3.75 -17.62
N SER A 64 20.24 2.68 -17.80
CA SER A 64 21.42 2.42 -17.00
C SER A 64 22.60 3.28 -17.47
N GLU A 65 23.30 3.93 -16.54
CA GLU A 65 24.56 4.64 -16.82
C GLU A 65 25.68 3.71 -17.33
N LYS A 66 25.61 2.42 -16.98
CA LYS A 66 26.58 1.39 -17.41
C LYS A 66 26.13 0.70 -18.70
N GLY A 67 25.06 1.19 -19.32
CA GLY A 67 24.37 0.50 -20.40
C GLY A 67 23.67 -0.77 -19.91
N GLY A 68 23.22 -1.55 -20.86
CA GLY A 68 22.52 -2.82 -20.62
C GLY A 68 21.54 -3.07 -21.75
N THR A 69 21.06 -4.31 -21.83
CA THR A 69 20.16 -4.71 -22.90
C THR A 69 19.12 -5.69 -22.39
N ASP A 70 17.94 -5.58 -22.97
CA ASP A 70 16.87 -6.55 -22.82
C ASP A 70 17.30 -7.88 -23.45
N ILE A 71 17.19 -8.95 -22.67
CA ILE A 71 17.45 -10.30 -23.13
C ILE A 71 16.21 -11.16 -22.96
N THR A 72 16.03 -12.09 -23.90
CA THR A 72 15.03 -13.16 -23.82
C THR A 72 15.76 -14.49 -23.83
N TYR A 73 15.40 -15.39 -22.92
CA TYR A 73 16.01 -16.71 -22.80
C TYR A 73 14.95 -17.76 -22.46
N LYS A 74 15.27 -19.04 -22.69
CA LYS A 74 14.39 -20.15 -22.33
C LYS A 74 14.56 -20.51 -20.86
N ALA A 75 13.47 -20.46 -20.10
CA ALA A 75 13.41 -21.01 -18.75
C ALA A 75 13.47 -22.54 -18.78
N ALA A 76 13.67 -23.15 -17.59
CA ALA A 76 13.79 -24.60 -17.46
C ALA A 76 12.53 -25.37 -17.95
N ASP A 77 11.37 -24.72 -17.94
CA ASP A 77 10.09 -25.25 -18.43
C ASP A 77 9.85 -24.98 -19.93
N GLY A 78 10.81 -24.34 -20.61
CA GLY A 78 10.73 -24.00 -22.04
C GLY A 78 9.99 -22.70 -22.35
N THR A 79 9.48 -21.99 -21.34
CA THR A 79 8.86 -20.68 -21.54
C THR A 79 9.90 -19.60 -21.84
N ASP A 80 9.48 -18.54 -22.54
CA ASP A 80 10.33 -17.36 -22.73
C ASP A 80 10.34 -16.52 -21.46
N ALA A 81 11.52 -16.39 -20.86
CA ALA A 81 11.80 -15.50 -19.75
C ALA A 81 12.51 -14.25 -20.25
N TYR A 82 12.22 -13.13 -19.58
CA TYR A 82 12.84 -11.84 -19.85
C TYR A 82 13.86 -11.51 -18.76
N GLY A 83 14.92 -10.81 -19.13
CA GLY A 83 15.88 -10.22 -18.21
C GLY A 83 16.51 -8.94 -18.77
N TYR A 84 17.17 -8.20 -17.89
CA TYR A 84 17.99 -7.04 -18.27
C TYR A 84 19.44 -7.34 -17.92
N GLU A 85 20.31 -7.42 -18.93
CA GLU A 85 21.72 -7.78 -18.74
C GLU A 85 22.62 -6.55 -18.78
N ILE A 86 23.49 -6.41 -17.78
CA ILE A 86 24.62 -5.47 -17.80
C ILE A 86 25.90 -6.30 -17.79
N LYS A 87 26.65 -6.29 -18.90
CA LYS A 87 27.92 -7.02 -19.00
C LYS A 87 29.02 -6.33 -18.21
N ALA A 88 29.89 -7.12 -17.60
CA ALA A 88 31.10 -6.62 -16.96
C ALA A 88 32.01 -5.94 -17.99
N SER A 89 32.69 -4.88 -17.59
CA SER A 89 33.64 -4.14 -18.45
C SER A 89 34.86 -4.98 -18.86
N LYS A 90 35.18 -6.01 -18.09
CA LYS A 90 36.23 -7.00 -18.38
C LYS A 90 35.61 -8.40 -18.34
N LYS A 91 36.09 -9.29 -19.20
CA LYS A 91 35.66 -10.70 -19.22
C LYS A 91 35.92 -11.35 -17.86
N THR A 92 34.90 -12.01 -17.33
CA THR A 92 34.90 -12.65 -16.02
C THR A 92 33.84 -13.74 -15.99
N ASP A 93 34.03 -14.73 -15.11
CA ASP A 93 33.06 -15.81 -14.86
C ASP A 93 32.20 -15.54 -13.61
N TYR A 94 32.32 -14.35 -13.01
CA TYR A 94 31.51 -13.92 -11.87
C TYR A 94 30.20 -13.27 -12.34
N TYR A 95 29.09 -13.71 -11.74
CA TYR A 95 27.74 -13.23 -12.04
C TYR A 95 27.01 -12.82 -10.76
N ILE A 96 26.20 -11.77 -10.86
CA ILE A 96 25.24 -11.35 -9.84
C ILE A 96 23.86 -11.45 -10.47
N PHE A 97 22.98 -12.20 -9.83
CA PHE A 97 21.58 -12.28 -10.22
C PHE A 97 20.75 -11.42 -9.26
N VAL A 98 19.98 -10.49 -9.83
CA VAL A 98 19.01 -9.68 -9.09
C VAL A 98 17.64 -10.10 -9.56
N ILE A 99 16.92 -10.80 -8.68
CA ILE A 99 15.56 -11.29 -8.95
C ILE A 99 14.60 -10.37 -8.20
N HIS A 100 13.77 -9.64 -8.93
CA HIS A 100 12.72 -8.82 -8.34
C HIS A 100 11.45 -9.66 -8.23
N GLU A 101 11.03 -9.92 -6.99
CA GLU A 101 9.73 -10.52 -6.72
C GLU A 101 8.72 -9.42 -6.39
N TRP A 102 7.57 -9.44 -7.07
CA TRP A 102 6.44 -8.59 -6.71
C TRP A 102 5.67 -9.28 -5.59
N TRP A 103 5.79 -8.78 -4.35
CA TRP A 103 5.14 -9.33 -3.15
C TRP A 103 3.64 -8.99 -3.04
N GLY A 104 2.88 -9.33 -4.09
CA GLY A 104 1.47 -9.00 -4.35
C GLY A 104 0.65 -8.41 -3.20
N LEU A 105 0.28 -7.13 -3.33
CA LEU A 105 -0.86 -6.50 -2.64
C LEU A 105 -1.89 -5.90 -3.63
N ASN A 106 -1.84 -6.32 -4.90
CA ASN A 106 -2.84 -5.95 -5.92
C ASN A 106 -3.84 -7.09 -6.15
#